data_AF-G1P5B2-F1
#
_entry.id   AF-G1P5B2-F1
#
_cell.length_a   1.000
_cell.length_b   1.000
_cell.length_c   1.000
_cell.angle_alpha   90.00
_cell.angle_beta   90.00
_cell.angle_gamma   90.00
#
_symmetry.space_group_name_H-M   'P 1'
#
loop_
_entity.id
_entity.type
_entity.pdbx_description
1 polymer ?
#
loop_
_entity_poly.entity_id
_entity_poly.type
_entity_poly.pdbx_seq_one_letter_code
_entity_poly.pdbx_strand_id
1 'polypeptide(L)'
;SYRKFQDRCVATAATACDFSELSKYGDHTLRVRAELGDEHSDWVNITFCPIDDTAIGPPGVQVEALANSLHILFLAPRIENEHETWTMKNIYSSWLYHMQYWKNGSDTKYPVTCQYDFEVLRNLEPWTTYCVQVQGFLPDRNKTGQWSEPVCEGTVGDASHPRWLSVSAL
;
A
#
# COMPACT_ATOMS: atom_id res chain seq x y z
N SER A 1 -38.39 11.93 2.25
CA SER A 1 -37.13 12.69 2.27
C SER A 1 -36.60 12.71 0.85
N TYR A 2 -36.74 13.81 0.13
CA TYR A 2 -36.31 13.90 -1.27
C TYR A 2 -34.79 14.09 -1.29
N ARG A 3 -34.05 13.05 -1.68
CA ARG A 3 -32.60 13.15 -1.90
C ARG A 3 -32.38 14.04 -3.13
N LYS A 4 -31.99 15.30 -2.91
CA LYS A 4 -31.61 16.23 -3.98
C LYS A 4 -30.14 16.01 -4.31
N PHE A 5 -29.81 15.89 -5.59
CA PHE A 5 -28.42 15.84 -6.05
C PHE A 5 -27.75 17.21 -5.83
N GLN A 6 -26.47 17.19 -5.47
CA GLN A 6 -25.61 18.37 -5.36
C GLN A 6 -24.62 18.37 -6.52
N ASP A 7 -24.46 19.53 -7.17
CA ASP A 7 -23.53 19.68 -8.28
C ASP A 7 -22.08 19.75 -7.76
N ARG A 8 -21.15 19.08 -8.44
CA ARG A 8 -19.72 19.04 -8.08
C ARG A 8 -18.85 19.76 -9.10
N CYS A 9 -18.87 19.28 -10.35
CA CYS A 9 -18.24 19.96 -11.48
C CYS A 9 -19.33 20.39 -12.46
N VAL A 10 -19.37 21.69 -12.79
CA VAL A 10 -20.40 22.29 -13.63
C VAL A 10 -19.76 22.80 -14.91
N ALA A 11 -20.34 22.46 -16.07
CA ALA A 11 -19.89 22.90 -17.40
C ALA A 11 -18.37 22.75 -17.63
N THR A 12 -17.76 21.67 -17.12
CA THR A 12 -16.34 21.39 -17.31
C THR A 12 -16.09 20.73 -18.66
N ALA A 13 -15.04 21.14 -19.35
CA ALA A 13 -14.53 20.45 -20.54
C ALA A 13 -13.66 19.22 -20.18
N ALA A 14 -13.30 19.06 -18.90
CA ALA A 14 -12.52 17.92 -18.43
C ALA A 14 -13.35 16.63 -18.45
N THR A 15 -12.71 15.51 -18.77
CA THR A 15 -13.32 14.17 -18.78
C THR A 15 -13.23 13.48 -17.42
N ALA A 16 -12.97 14.23 -16.34
CA ALA A 16 -12.87 13.75 -14.97
C ALA A 16 -13.34 14.85 -13.99
N CYS A 17 -13.84 14.42 -12.83
CA CYS A 17 -14.26 15.29 -11.74
C CYS A 17 -13.87 14.64 -10.41
N ASP A 18 -13.30 15.43 -9.50
CA ASP A 18 -12.83 14.95 -8.20
C ASP A 18 -13.95 14.94 -7.15
N PHE A 19 -14.17 13.77 -6.57
CA PHE A 19 -15.16 13.49 -5.52
C PHE A 19 -14.53 13.09 -4.17
N SER A 20 -13.25 13.44 -3.93
CA SER A 20 -12.53 13.09 -2.70
C SER A 20 -13.15 13.66 -1.41
N GLU A 21 -14.06 14.64 -1.52
CA GLU A 21 -14.85 15.17 -0.40
C GLU A 21 -16.06 14.30 0.00
N LEU A 22 -16.37 13.25 -0.77
CA LEU A 22 -17.43 12.32 -0.38
C LEU A 22 -17.08 11.65 0.95
N SER A 23 -18.10 11.45 1.79
CA SER A 23 -17.94 10.64 2.99
C SER A 23 -17.41 9.25 2.62
N LYS A 24 -16.31 8.84 3.25
CA LYS A 24 -15.75 7.48 3.13
C LYS A 24 -16.76 6.37 3.48
N TYR A 25 -17.80 6.71 4.24
CA TYR A 25 -18.86 5.80 4.64
C TYR A 25 -20.15 6.04 3.85
N GLY A 26 -20.83 4.95 3.51
CA GLY A 26 -22.14 4.94 2.88
C GLY A 26 -22.08 4.90 1.35
N ASP A 27 -23.22 4.54 0.75
CA ASP A 27 -23.39 4.49 -0.70
C ASP A 27 -23.71 5.88 -1.25
N HIS A 28 -22.92 6.31 -2.23
CA HIS A 28 -23.15 7.54 -2.97
C HIS A 28 -23.66 7.23 -4.36
N THR A 29 -24.69 7.93 -4.80
CA THR A 29 -25.14 7.90 -6.21
C THR A 29 -24.58 9.13 -6.91
N LEU A 30 -23.71 8.92 -7.89
CA LEU A 30 -23.11 9.96 -8.70
C LEU A 30 -23.76 9.97 -10.08
N ARG A 31 -23.81 11.13 -10.72
CA ARG A 31 -24.33 11.25 -12.09
C ARG A 31 -23.58 12.29 -12.90
N VAL A 32 -23.52 12.06 -14.20
CA VAL A 32 -22.89 12.94 -15.18
C VAL A 32 -23.73 13.03 -16.45
N ARG A 33 -23.68 14.18 -17.13
CA ARG A 33 -24.25 14.41 -18.45
C ARG A 33 -23.35 15.33 -19.25
N ALA A 34 -23.47 15.30 -20.58
CA ALA A 34 -22.83 16.27 -21.47
C ALA A 34 -23.80 17.41 -21.80
N GLU A 35 -23.25 18.59 -22.07
CA GLU A 35 -24.00 19.80 -22.44
C GLU A 35 -23.38 20.43 -23.68
N LEU A 36 -24.21 20.89 -24.62
CA LEU A 36 -23.82 21.61 -25.84
C LEU A 36 -24.83 22.73 -26.09
N GLY A 37 -24.44 23.97 -25.75
CA GLY A 37 -25.38 25.09 -25.78
C GLY A 37 -26.55 24.85 -24.81
N ASP A 38 -27.77 24.93 -25.31
CA ASP A 38 -28.99 24.67 -24.52
C ASP A 38 -29.39 23.18 -24.51
N GLU A 39 -28.70 22.33 -25.28
CA GLU A 39 -28.96 20.89 -25.32
C GLU A 39 -28.13 20.13 -24.29
N HIS A 40 -28.66 19.02 -23.79
CA HIS A 40 -27.96 18.13 -22.88
C HIS A 40 -28.27 16.65 -23.15
N SER A 41 -27.33 15.77 -22.83
CA SER A 41 -27.58 14.33 -22.84
C SER A 41 -28.47 13.89 -21.68
N ASP A 42 -28.89 12.62 -21.70
CA ASP A 42 -29.42 11.95 -20.53
C ASP A 42 -28.34 11.84 -19.42
N TRP A 43 -28.80 11.68 -18.18
CA TRP A 43 -27.93 11.42 -17.03
C TRP A 43 -27.48 9.97 -17.01
N VAL A 44 -26.17 9.76 -16.92
CA VAL A 44 -25.59 8.46 -16.57
C VAL A 44 -25.34 8.44 -15.07
N ASN A 45 -25.79 7.39 -14.38
CA ASN A 45 -25.70 7.27 -12.92
C ASN A 45 -24.83 6.06 -12.55
N ILE A 46 -24.06 6.20 -11.46
CA ILE A 46 -23.32 5.11 -10.83
C ILE A 46 -23.51 5.15 -9.32
N THR A 47 -23.34 4.01 -8.65
CA THR A 47 -23.26 3.92 -7.20
C THR A 47 -21.84 3.56 -6.78
N PHE A 48 -21.35 4.19 -5.73
CA PHE A 48 -19.99 4.03 -5.21
C PHE A 48 -19.99 4.11 -3.69
N CYS A 49 -19.42 3.10 -3.04
CA CYS A 49 -19.17 3.06 -1.61
C CYS A 49 -17.65 3.10 -1.37
N PRO A 50 -17.08 4.23 -0.92
CA PRO A 50 -15.62 4.37 -0.88
C PRO A 50 -14.90 3.31 -0.06
N ILE A 51 -15.44 2.91 1.10
CA ILE A 51 -14.83 1.87 1.95
C ILE A 51 -14.80 0.48 1.30
N ASP A 52 -15.74 0.20 0.39
CA ASP A 52 -15.87 -1.10 -0.27
C ASP A 52 -15.21 -1.12 -1.65
N ASP A 53 -15.36 -0.04 -2.41
CA ASP A 53 -15.03 0.00 -3.84
C ASP A 53 -13.65 0.61 -4.12
N THR A 54 -13.09 1.42 -3.20
CA THR A 54 -11.80 2.09 -3.47
C THR A 54 -10.66 1.09 -3.63
N ALA A 55 -9.75 1.32 -4.58
CA ALA A 55 -8.53 0.55 -4.66
C ALA A 55 -7.57 0.93 -3.52
N ILE A 56 -6.95 -0.06 -2.88
CA ILE A 56 -5.96 0.18 -1.83
C ILE A 56 -4.58 0.18 -2.50
N GLY A 57 -3.92 1.34 -2.51
CA GLY A 57 -2.57 1.49 -3.03
C GLY A 57 -1.52 0.71 -2.22
N PRO A 58 -0.29 0.57 -2.76
CA PRO A 58 0.76 -0.19 -2.10
C PRO A 58 1.27 0.53 -0.83
N PRO A 59 1.59 -0.21 0.24
CA PRO A 59 2.33 0.33 1.37
C PRO A 59 3.75 0.75 0.96
N GLY A 60 4.30 1.74 1.66
CA GLY A 60 5.74 2.00 1.62
C GLY A 60 6.50 0.91 2.37
N VAL A 61 7.69 0.57 1.90
CA VAL A 61 8.55 -0.46 2.49
C VAL A 61 9.96 0.10 2.67
N GLN A 62 10.52 -0.05 3.86
CA GLN A 62 11.93 0.22 4.15
C GLN A 62 12.57 -1.07 4.65
N VAL A 63 13.73 -1.42 4.12
CA VAL A 63 14.44 -2.65 4.47
C VAL A 63 15.85 -2.28 4.88
N GLU A 64 16.28 -2.81 6.02
CA GLU A 64 17.65 -2.67 6.53
C GLU A 64 18.25 -4.05 6.78
N ALA A 65 19.43 -4.32 6.24
CA ALA A 65 20.17 -5.54 6.49
C ALA A 65 21.06 -5.40 7.73
N LEU A 66 20.89 -6.31 8.69
CA LEU A 66 21.70 -6.38 9.90
C LEU A 66 22.27 -7.80 10.03
N ALA A 67 23.56 -7.97 9.73
CA ALA A 67 24.19 -9.29 9.66
C ALA A 67 23.38 -10.25 8.75
N ASN A 68 22.87 -11.35 9.32
CA ASN A 68 22.07 -12.36 8.64
C ASN A 68 20.55 -12.17 8.80
N SER A 69 20.10 -10.95 9.13
CA SER A 69 18.68 -10.59 9.18
C SER A 69 18.33 -9.40 8.29
N LEU A 70 17.06 -9.35 7.87
CA LEU A 70 16.45 -8.17 7.28
C LEU A 70 15.38 -7.62 8.24
N HIS A 71 15.53 -6.34 8.59
CA HIS A 71 14.59 -5.57 9.39
C HIS A 71 13.74 -4.75 8.44
N ILE A 72 12.43 -4.95 8.47
CA ILE A 72 11.51 -4.42 7.47
C ILE A 72 10.50 -3.54 8.20
N LEU A 73 10.34 -2.31 7.75
CA LEU A 73 9.33 -1.36 8.22
C LEU A 73 8.30 -1.13 7.12
N PHE A 74 7.02 -1.18 7.48
CA PHE A 74 5.89 -0.93 6.61
C PHE A 74 5.29 0.44 6.90
N LEU A 75 4.95 1.17 5.85
CA LEU A 75 4.30 2.48 5.92
C LEU A 75 2.92 2.36 5.26
N ALA A 76 1.87 2.37 6.07
CA ALA A 76 0.51 2.32 5.56
C ALA A 76 0.24 3.52 4.61
N PRO A 77 -0.52 3.31 3.52
CA PRO A 77 -0.87 4.41 2.61
C PRO A 77 -1.58 5.53 3.36
N ARG A 78 -1.17 6.77 3.07
CA ARG A 78 -1.79 7.98 3.64
C ARG A 78 -3.09 8.29 2.91
N ILE A 79 -3.96 9.01 3.59
CA ILE A 79 -5.23 9.49 3.02
C ILE A 79 -5.14 11.01 2.92
N GLU A 80 -5.28 11.52 1.69
CA GLU A 80 -5.34 12.95 1.46
C GLU A 80 -6.61 13.54 2.07
N ASN A 81 -6.55 14.78 2.54
CA ASN A 81 -7.67 15.51 3.18
C ASN A 81 -8.17 14.94 4.52
N GLU A 82 -7.45 13.99 5.13
CA GLU A 82 -7.62 13.61 6.53
C GLU A 82 -6.55 14.27 7.41
N HIS A 83 -6.64 14.10 8.73
CA HIS A 83 -5.58 14.56 9.63
C HIS A 83 -4.21 14.03 9.16
N GLU A 84 -3.15 14.83 9.23
CA GLU A 84 -1.83 14.55 8.60
C GLU A 84 -1.21 13.18 8.96
N THR A 85 -1.67 12.58 10.05
CA THR A 85 -1.22 11.31 10.60
C THR A 85 -2.13 10.12 10.25
N TRP A 86 -3.27 10.33 9.58
CA TRP A 86 -4.20 9.28 9.24
C TRP A 86 -3.75 8.48 8.03
N THR A 87 -3.85 7.18 8.17
CA THR A 87 -3.52 6.18 7.15
C THR A 87 -4.69 5.22 6.98
N MET A 88 -4.57 4.30 6.03
CA MET A 88 -5.56 3.24 5.84
C MET A 88 -5.83 2.42 7.12
N LYS A 89 -4.85 2.28 8.02
CA LYS A 89 -5.02 1.61 9.32
C LYS A 89 -6.02 2.29 10.25
N ASN A 90 -6.17 3.61 10.12
CA ASN A 90 -7.14 4.37 10.93
C ASN A 90 -8.57 4.15 10.44
N ILE A 91 -8.75 3.81 9.16
CA ILE A 91 -10.07 3.59 8.55
C ILE A 91 -10.50 2.12 8.67
N TYR A 92 -9.57 1.20 8.45
CA TYR A 92 -9.83 -0.24 8.47
C TYR A 92 -9.26 -0.87 9.74
N SER A 93 -10.12 -1.16 10.70
CA SER A 93 -9.73 -1.74 12.00
C SER A 93 -9.13 -3.15 11.89
N SER A 94 -9.43 -3.86 10.81
CA SER A 94 -8.94 -5.21 10.50
C SER A 94 -7.63 -5.23 9.71
N TRP A 95 -6.98 -4.07 9.48
CA TRP A 95 -5.82 -3.96 8.60
C TRP A 95 -4.66 -4.89 9.00
N LEU A 96 -4.21 -5.69 8.03
CA LEU A 96 -3.00 -6.50 8.08
C LEU A 96 -2.10 -6.20 6.88
N TYR A 97 -0.85 -6.65 6.95
CA TYR A 97 0.03 -6.72 5.78
C TYR A 97 0.22 -8.16 5.34
N HIS A 98 0.19 -8.37 4.03
CA HIS A 98 0.71 -9.59 3.40
C HIS A 98 2.05 -9.26 2.78
N MET A 99 3.09 -9.88 3.32
CA MET A 99 4.45 -9.79 2.82
C MET A 99 4.80 -11.08 2.08
N GLN A 100 5.65 -10.96 1.08
CA GLN A 100 6.35 -12.11 0.50
C GLN A 100 7.81 -11.76 0.32
N TYR A 101 8.69 -12.73 0.56
CA TYR A 101 10.12 -12.58 0.33
C TYR A 101 10.68 -13.75 -0.47
N TRP A 102 11.78 -13.52 -1.17
CA TRP A 102 12.47 -14.57 -1.93
C TRP A 102 13.95 -14.24 -2.07
N LYS A 103 14.76 -15.26 -2.30
CA LYS A 103 16.16 -15.10 -2.70
C LYS A 103 16.21 -14.57 -4.12
N ASN A 104 17.02 -13.54 -4.38
CA ASN A 104 17.14 -12.98 -5.73
C ASN A 104 17.58 -14.07 -6.73
N GLY A 105 16.89 -14.15 -7.88
CA GLY A 105 17.07 -15.22 -8.86
C GLY A 105 16.33 -16.54 -8.58
N SER A 106 15.60 -16.65 -7.47
CA SER A 106 14.69 -17.76 -7.19
C SER A 106 13.25 -17.40 -7.56
N ASP A 107 12.52 -18.36 -8.13
CA ASP A 107 11.07 -18.24 -8.37
C ASP A 107 10.23 -18.55 -7.12
N THR A 108 10.84 -19.12 -6.09
CA THR A 108 10.12 -19.51 -4.87
C THR A 108 9.95 -18.32 -3.94
N LYS A 109 8.71 -17.89 -3.74
CA LYS A 109 8.33 -16.83 -2.80
C LYS A 109 7.74 -17.41 -1.52
N TYR A 110 8.14 -16.86 -0.38
CA TYR A 110 7.67 -17.25 0.95
C TYR A 110 6.70 -16.20 1.49
N PRO A 111 5.41 -16.53 1.66
CA PRO A 111 4.41 -15.60 2.19
C PRO A 111 4.51 -15.47 3.72
N VAL A 112 4.23 -14.27 4.23
CA VAL A 112 4.18 -13.93 5.65
C VAL A 112 3.02 -12.97 5.89
N THR A 113 2.18 -13.23 6.89
CA THR A 113 1.13 -12.31 7.33
C THR A 113 1.63 -11.53 8.55
N CYS A 114 1.71 -10.21 8.43
CA CYS A 114 2.24 -9.34 9.47
C CYS A 114 1.12 -8.49 10.08
N GLN A 115 1.03 -8.49 11.41
CA GLN A 115 0.06 -7.69 12.17
C GLN A 115 0.60 -6.31 12.55
N TYR A 116 1.92 -6.17 12.68
CA TYR A 116 2.59 -4.94 13.06
C TYR A 116 3.14 -4.21 11.83
N ASP A 117 3.54 -2.94 12.00
CA ASP A 117 4.19 -2.14 10.95
C ASP A 117 5.65 -2.52 10.72
N PHE A 118 6.09 -3.70 11.21
CA PHE A 118 7.43 -4.20 10.98
C PHE A 118 7.46 -5.72 10.95
N GLU A 119 8.52 -6.27 10.36
CA GLU A 119 8.85 -7.70 10.37
C GLU A 119 10.37 -7.88 10.43
N VAL A 120 10.83 -9.00 11.00
CA VAL A 120 12.26 -9.33 11.02
C VAL A 120 12.48 -10.74 10.47
N LEU A 121 13.04 -10.82 9.27
CA LEU A 121 13.48 -12.07 8.68
C LEU A 121 14.85 -12.43 9.28
N ARG A 122 14.93 -13.55 10.01
CA ARG A 122 16.15 -14.00 10.69
C ARG A 122 16.72 -15.24 10.04
N ASN A 123 17.99 -15.54 10.36
CA ASN A 123 18.68 -16.75 9.92
C ASN A 123 18.70 -16.90 8.39
N LEU A 124 18.79 -15.77 7.68
CA LEU A 124 18.94 -15.77 6.24
C LEU A 124 20.35 -16.22 5.87
N GLU A 125 20.52 -16.73 4.65
CA GLU A 125 21.85 -17.09 4.16
C GLU A 125 22.74 -15.85 4.14
N PRO A 126 24.00 -15.92 4.62
CA PRO A 126 24.92 -14.80 4.55
C PRO A 126 25.28 -14.47 3.09
N TRP A 127 25.67 -13.22 2.82
CA TRP A 127 26.09 -12.77 1.49
C TRP A 127 25.05 -13.02 0.40
N THR A 128 23.76 -13.01 0.77
CA THR A 128 22.67 -13.36 -0.13
C THR A 128 21.69 -12.20 -0.22
N THR A 129 21.35 -11.82 -1.45
CA THR A 129 20.31 -10.81 -1.71
C THR A 129 18.94 -11.45 -1.59
N TYR A 130 18.10 -10.88 -0.74
CA TYR A 130 16.68 -11.21 -0.65
C TYR A 130 15.86 -10.00 -1.08
N CYS A 131 14.77 -10.27 -1.78
CA CYS A 131 13.80 -9.27 -2.19
C CYS A 131 12.51 -9.45 -1.39
N VAL A 132 11.85 -8.33 -1.09
CA VAL A 132 10.61 -8.27 -0.32
C VAL A 132 9.57 -7.44 -1.06
N GLN A 133 8.32 -7.87 -1.04
CA GLN A 133 7.15 -7.07 -1.43
C GLN A 133 6.07 -7.16 -0.35
N VAL A 134 5.28 -6.10 -0.24
CA VAL A 134 4.23 -5.97 0.77
C VAL A 134 2.96 -5.41 0.13
N GLN A 135 1.80 -5.88 0.56
CA GLN A 135 0.51 -5.29 0.25
C GLN A 135 -0.36 -5.21 1.51
N GLY A 136 -1.34 -4.30 1.51
CA GLY A 136 -2.38 -4.28 2.53
C GLY A 136 -3.37 -5.44 2.37
N PHE A 137 -3.92 -5.93 3.46
CA PHE A 137 -4.96 -6.97 3.46
C PHE A 137 -6.02 -6.68 4.52
N LEU A 138 -7.29 -6.83 4.13
CA LEU A 138 -8.47 -6.66 4.97
C LEU A 138 -9.19 -8.01 5.09
N PRO A 139 -8.96 -8.77 6.18
CA PRO A 139 -9.55 -10.11 6.35
C PRO A 139 -11.08 -10.10 6.42
N ASP A 140 -11.67 -9.10 7.05
CA ASP A 140 -13.12 -8.94 7.21
C ASP A 140 -13.86 -8.74 5.87
N ARG A 141 -13.16 -8.20 4.87
CA ARG A 141 -13.69 -7.94 3.52
C ARG A 141 -13.10 -8.86 2.45
N ASN A 142 -12.16 -9.73 2.83
CA ASN A 142 -11.33 -10.51 1.92
C ASN A 142 -10.76 -9.65 0.77
N LYS A 143 -10.29 -8.44 1.10
CA LYS A 143 -9.82 -7.44 0.13
C LYS A 143 -8.32 -7.25 0.25
N THR A 144 -7.62 -7.36 -0.87
CA THR A 144 -6.18 -7.11 -0.97
C THR A 144 -5.93 -5.76 -1.62
N GLY A 145 -4.88 -5.08 -1.15
CA GLY A 145 -4.33 -3.92 -1.84
C GLY A 145 -3.37 -4.32 -2.94
N GLN A 146 -2.76 -3.31 -3.56
CA GLN A 146 -1.72 -3.50 -4.55
C GLN A 146 -0.39 -3.86 -3.87
N TRP A 147 0.43 -4.67 -4.55
CA TRP A 147 1.80 -4.95 -4.13
C TRP A 147 2.69 -3.72 -4.29
N SER A 148 3.57 -3.51 -3.31
CA SER A 148 4.71 -2.61 -3.46
C SER A 148 5.65 -3.09 -4.56
N GLU A 149 6.47 -2.20 -5.07
CA GLU A 149 7.64 -2.61 -5.84
C GLU A 149 8.57 -3.47 -4.96
N PRO A 150 9.31 -4.44 -5.54
CA PRO A 150 10.30 -5.21 -4.80
C PRO A 150 11.42 -4.33 -4.25
N VAL A 151 11.73 -4.49 -2.96
CA VAL A 151 12.93 -3.93 -2.34
C VAL A 151 13.89 -5.07 -2.03
N CYS A 152 15.12 -4.99 -2.53
CA CYS A 152 16.10 -6.07 -2.44
C CYS A 152 17.33 -5.62 -1.65
N GLU A 153 17.66 -6.35 -0.58
CA GLU A 153 18.80 -6.07 0.29
C GLU A 153 19.68 -7.31 0.48
N GLY A 154 20.98 -7.07 0.61
CA GLY A 154 21.99 -8.11 0.81
C GLY A 154 22.28 -8.34 2.28
N THR A 155 22.19 -9.59 2.74
CA THR A 155 22.69 -9.96 4.07
C THR A 155 24.21 -9.87 4.11
N VAL A 156 24.74 -9.47 5.26
CA VAL A 156 26.19 -9.45 5.51
C VAL A 156 26.60 -10.77 6.11
N GLY A 157 27.79 -11.28 5.76
CA GLY A 157 28.37 -12.41 6.46
C GLY A 157 28.55 -12.10 7.94
N ASP A 158 28.26 -13.07 8.80
CA ASP A 158 28.56 -12.96 10.22
C ASP A 158 30.05 -12.62 10.36
N ALA A 159 30.34 -11.44 10.92
CA ALA A 159 31.69 -10.94 11.09
C ALA A 159 32.41 -11.73 12.19
N SER A 160 32.64 -13.03 11.93
CA SER A 160 33.66 -13.81 12.61
C SER A 160 35.02 -13.27 12.16
N HIS A 161 35.46 -12.29 12.94
CA HIS A 161 36.75 -11.60 12.94
C HIS A 161 36.82 -10.31 12.12
N PRO A 162 37.01 -9.14 12.78
CA PRO A 162 37.41 -7.95 12.06
C PRO A 162 38.83 -8.17 11.52
N ARG A 163 39.02 -7.90 10.23
CA ARG A 163 40.25 -8.17 9.46
C ARG A 163 41.51 -7.39 9.92
N TRP A 164 41.51 -6.77 11.10
CA TRP A 164 42.63 -5.97 11.63
C TRP A 164 43.48 -6.67 12.71
N LEU A 165 43.18 -7.92 13.09
CA LEU A 165 44.10 -8.74 13.89
C LEU A 165 45.03 -9.57 12.98
N SER A 166 45.81 -8.87 12.15
CA SER A 166 47.05 -9.44 11.59
C SER A 166 48.20 -8.92 12.44
N VAL A 167 48.43 -9.52 13.60
CA VAL A 167 49.68 -9.29 14.34
C VAL A 167 50.73 -10.18 13.70
N SER A 168 51.56 -9.60 12.84
CA SER A 168 52.80 -10.22 12.39
C SER A 168 53.82 -10.12 13.53
N ALA A 169 54.04 -11.24 14.23
CA ALA A 169 55.20 -11.39 15.09
C ALA A 169 56.40 -11.82 14.23
N LEU A 170 57.46 -11.02 14.26
CA LEU A 170 58.84 -11.41 13.95
C LEU A 170 59.69 -11.17 15.19
#